data_AF-A0A8H8WY14-F1
#
_entry.id   AF-A0A8H8WY14-F1
#
_cell.length_a   1.000
_cell.length_b   1.000
_cell.length_c   1.000
_cell.angle_alpha   90.00
_cell.angle_beta   90.00
_cell.angle_gamma   90.00
#
_symmetry.space_group_name_H-M   'P 1'
#
loop_
_entity.id
_entity.type
_entity.pdbx_description
1 polymer ?
#
loop_
_entity_poly.entity_id
_entity_poly.type
_entity_poly.pdbx_seq_one_letter_code
_entity_poly.pdbx_strand_id
1 'polypeptide(L)'
;MTGSSAEIEALLFDGNDLNNPTPGMLPAIFRDIVGRLDAAGLAYAVIGRIALALHEQARFVREIEIVVGGDADERDRIAALARATQARFAAHMDPRKCEHPIVLTMRPSTCSVETQLLAEAITCPWFGVQARLASAEHLLWLWCHNEGPDHAMNASALIVGGTVDLYSVRSLLRTTDDMEESGQRRLRLAIGDAVLSVTSSFSRFMAERRARLDPHYVPLWRRLQAEAAKEND
;
A
#
# COMPACT_ATOMS: atom_id res chain seq x y z
N MET A 1 11.87 -10.21 3.36
CA MET A 1 12.84 -9.41 2.59
C MET A 1 12.32 -7.99 2.61
N THR A 2 13.03 -7.04 3.20
CA THR A 2 12.67 -5.62 3.22
C THR A 2 13.08 -5.00 1.88
N GLY A 3 12.11 -4.52 1.10
CA GLY A 3 12.40 -3.87 -0.18
C GLY A 3 13.15 -2.55 0.04
N SER A 4 14.25 -2.32 -0.67
CA SER A 4 14.92 -1.01 -0.63
C SER A 4 14.13 0.01 -1.46
N SER A 5 14.19 1.30 -1.11
CA SER A 5 13.55 2.39 -1.88
C SER A 5 13.89 2.34 -3.38
N ALA A 6 15.07 1.84 -3.76
CA ALA A 6 15.49 1.69 -5.15
C ALA A 6 14.76 0.57 -5.90
N GLU A 7 14.39 -0.52 -5.21
CA GLU A 7 13.58 -1.60 -5.80
C GLU A 7 12.14 -1.14 -6.06
N ILE A 8 11.63 -0.23 -5.23
CA ILE A 8 10.28 0.34 -5.36
C ILE A 8 10.25 1.35 -6.49
N GLU A 9 11.24 2.23 -6.58
CA GLU A 9 11.41 3.12 -7.75
C GLU A 9 11.52 2.34 -9.05
N ALA A 10 12.20 1.18 -9.03
CA ALA A 10 12.27 0.27 -10.17
C ALA A 10 10.94 -0.46 -10.45
N LEU A 11 9.97 -0.44 -9.53
CA LEU A 11 8.62 -1.02 -9.65
C LEU A 11 7.53 0.03 -9.93
N LEU A 12 7.90 1.32 -10.03
CA LEU A 12 7.02 2.40 -10.48
C LEU A 12 6.90 2.42 -12.01
N PHE A 13 6.58 1.28 -12.62
CA PHE A 13 6.23 1.19 -14.03
C PHE A 13 4.79 0.69 -14.17
N ASP A 14 4.04 1.29 -15.10
CA ASP A 14 2.75 0.74 -15.48
C ASP A 14 2.99 -0.45 -16.41
N GLY A 15 2.73 -1.67 -15.92
CA GLY A 15 2.87 -2.89 -16.72
C GLY A 15 1.94 -2.93 -17.94
N ASN A 16 0.90 -2.08 -17.97
CA ASN A 16 -0.03 -1.97 -19.09
C ASN A 16 0.34 -0.84 -20.08
N ASP A 17 1.18 0.12 -19.67
CA ASP A 17 1.65 1.21 -20.54
C ASP A 17 3.06 1.67 -20.14
N LEU A 18 4.05 1.04 -20.77
CA LEU A 18 5.48 1.32 -20.56
C LEU A 18 5.89 2.75 -20.96
N ASN A 19 5.05 3.47 -21.72
CA ASN A 19 5.34 4.83 -22.17
C ASN A 19 4.67 5.91 -21.31
N ASN A 20 3.86 5.54 -20.32
CA ASN A 20 3.22 6.49 -19.43
C ASN A 20 4.28 7.09 -18.48
N PRO A 21 4.61 8.39 -18.55
CA PRO A 21 5.62 9.00 -17.68
C PRO A 21 5.08 9.26 -16.26
N THR A 22 3.77 9.14 -16.07
CA THR A 22 3.07 9.51 -14.83
C THR A 22 3.57 8.76 -13.60
N PRO A 23 3.76 7.42 -13.62
CA PRO A 23 4.34 6.69 -12.50
C PRO A 23 5.74 7.20 -12.09
N GLY A 24 6.56 7.62 -13.05
CA GLY A 24 7.89 8.19 -12.80
C GLY A 24 7.88 9.54 -12.07
N MET A 25 6.72 10.20 -12.00
CA MET A 25 6.56 11.48 -11.29
C MET A 25 6.17 11.31 -9.82
N LEU A 26 5.76 10.11 -9.39
CA LEU A 26 5.39 9.84 -8.01
C LEU A 26 6.49 10.22 -6.99
N PRO A 27 7.79 9.90 -7.21
CA PRO A 27 8.85 10.32 -6.31
C PRO A 27 8.96 11.84 -6.19
N ALA A 28 8.78 12.58 -7.29
CA ALA A 28 8.86 14.04 -7.27
C ALA A 28 7.68 14.68 -6.50
N ILE A 29 6.46 14.18 -6.71
CA ILE A 29 5.27 14.63 -5.98
C ILE A 29 5.40 14.29 -4.50
N PHE A 30 5.85 13.08 -4.18
CA PHE A 30 6.07 12.63 -2.81
C PHE A 30 7.08 13.52 -2.08
N ARG A 31 8.24 13.81 -2.69
CA ARG A 31 9.24 14.71 -2.12
C ARG A 31 8.70 16.12 -1.87
N ASP A 32 7.91 16.68 -2.80
CA ASP A 32 7.32 18.02 -2.63
C ASP A 32 6.33 18.04 -1.45
N ILE A 33 5.43 17.06 -1.34
CA ILE A 33 4.44 17.07 -0.26
C ILE A 33 5.07 16.78 1.11
N VAL A 34 5.97 15.80 1.19
CA VAL A 34 6.70 15.47 2.43
C VAL A 34 7.55 16.65 2.87
N GLY A 35 8.34 17.25 1.97
CA GLY A 35 9.17 18.40 2.29
C GLY A 35 8.36 19.61 2.77
N ARG A 36 7.15 19.81 2.24
CA ARG A 36 6.24 20.87 2.70
C ARG A 36 5.64 20.58 4.07
N LEU A 37 5.30 19.33 4.36
CA LEU A 37 4.81 18.93 5.67
C LEU A 37 5.89 19.13 6.74
N ASP A 38 7.12 18.73 6.44
CA ASP A 38 8.27 18.94 7.31
C ASP A 38 8.57 20.44 7.52
N ALA A 39 8.61 21.23 6.45
CA ALA A 39 8.81 22.68 6.55
C ALA A 39 7.68 23.39 7.32
N ALA A 40 6.47 22.83 7.30
CA ALA A 40 5.33 23.34 8.03
C ALA A 40 5.34 22.94 9.53
N GLY A 41 6.20 22.01 9.93
CA GLY A 41 6.24 21.44 11.28
C GLY A 41 5.04 20.55 11.62
N LEU A 42 4.36 20.02 10.61
CA LEU A 42 3.16 19.20 10.81
C LEU A 42 3.55 17.74 11.08
N ALA A 43 3.00 17.16 12.15
CA ALA A 43 3.10 15.73 12.37
C ALA A 43 2.33 14.99 11.26
N TYR A 44 2.94 13.97 10.65
CA TYR A 44 2.29 13.19 9.61
C TYR A 44 2.80 11.75 9.60
N ALA A 45 2.01 10.87 9.01
CA ALA A 45 2.42 9.53 8.63
C ALA A 45 1.86 9.18 7.24
N VAL A 46 2.74 8.70 6.37
CA VAL A 46 2.40 8.10 5.10
C VAL A 46 1.79 6.72 5.37
N ILE A 47 0.62 6.47 4.79
CA ILE A 47 -0.12 5.22 4.93
C ILE A 47 -0.31 4.57 3.54
N GLY A 48 -1.16 3.55 3.47
CA GLY A 48 -1.58 2.96 2.21
C GLY A 48 -0.48 2.14 1.54
N ARG A 49 -0.52 2.10 0.21
CA ARG A 49 0.36 1.22 -0.59
C ARG A 49 1.83 1.63 -0.55
N ILE A 50 2.14 2.91 -0.36
CA ILE A 50 3.53 3.38 -0.20
C ILE A 50 4.12 2.82 1.09
N ALA A 51 3.40 2.91 2.20
CA ALA A 51 3.85 2.38 3.47
C ALA A 51 3.89 0.84 3.49
N LEU A 52 2.93 0.19 2.82
CA LEU A 52 2.93 -1.27 2.63
C LEU A 52 4.21 -1.78 1.98
N ALA A 53 4.78 -1.02 1.04
CA ALA A 53 5.99 -1.42 0.33
C ALA A 53 7.24 -1.49 1.23
N LEU A 54 7.17 -1.01 2.48
CA LEU A 54 8.18 -1.27 3.51
C LEU A 54 8.19 -2.74 3.96
N HIS A 55 7.03 -3.39 3.92
CA HIS A 55 6.79 -4.71 4.52
C HIS A 55 6.53 -5.81 3.50
N GLU A 56 6.01 -5.45 2.33
CA GLU A 56 5.65 -6.35 1.24
C GLU A 56 6.29 -5.92 -0.08
N GLN A 57 6.41 -6.86 -1.02
CA GLN A 57 6.93 -6.53 -2.35
C GLN A 57 6.05 -5.48 -3.02
N ALA A 58 6.66 -4.38 -3.47
CA ALA A 58 5.94 -3.26 -4.05
C ALA A 58 5.10 -3.70 -5.26
N ARG A 59 3.83 -3.36 -5.20
CA ARG A 59 2.92 -3.38 -6.36
C ARG A 59 2.84 -1.98 -6.92
N PHE A 60 2.35 -1.86 -8.14
CA PHE A 60 2.13 -0.57 -8.77
C PHE A 60 1.36 0.40 -7.85
N VAL A 61 1.94 1.60 -7.62
CA VAL A 61 1.38 2.64 -6.74
C VAL A 61 1.11 3.90 -7.54
N ARG A 62 -0.12 4.42 -7.45
CA ARG A 62 -0.53 5.75 -7.96
C ARG A 62 -1.10 6.64 -6.86
N GLU A 63 -1.05 6.18 -5.61
CA GLU A 63 -1.73 6.81 -4.50
C GLU A 63 -0.69 7.23 -3.46
N ILE A 64 -0.76 8.50 -3.06
CA ILE A 64 -0.05 9.04 -1.91
C ILE A 64 -1.11 9.32 -0.85
N GLU A 65 -1.10 8.53 0.21
CA GLU A 65 -2.06 8.65 1.30
C GLU A 65 -1.33 9.09 2.57
N ILE A 66 -1.81 10.16 3.20
CA ILE A 66 -1.16 10.76 4.37
C ILE A 66 -2.20 11.11 5.43
N VAL A 67 -1.97 10.61 6.64
CA VAL A 67 -2.64 11.09 7.85
C VAL A 67 -1.78 12.21 8.44
N VAL A 68 -2.40 13.33 8.78
CA VAL A 68 -1.72 14.49 9.36
C VAL A 68 -2.30 14.75 10.75
N GLY A 69 -1.44 15.05 11.72
CA GLY A 69 -1.85 15.58 13.00
C GLY A 69 -2.50 16.94 12.77
N GLY A 70 -3.68 17.15 13.33
CA GLY A 70 -4.41 18.37 13.10
C GLY A 70 -5.47 18.63 14.15
N ASP A 71 -5.26 19.69 14.92
CA ASP A 71 -6.35 20.35 15.63
C ASP A 71 -7.31 20.99 14.62
N ALA A 72 -8.49 21.45 15.06
CA ALA A 72 -9.50 22.01 14.17
C ALA A 72 -8.98 23.13 13.25
N ASP A 73 -8.00 23.91 13.73
CA ASP A 73 -7.40 25.05 13.03
C ASP A 73 -6.37 24.64 11.94
N GLU A 74 -5.91 23.38 11.93
CA GLU A 74 -4.91 22.92 10.98
C GLU A 74 -5.52 22.34 9.69
N ARG A 75 -6.85 22.11 9.66
CA ARG A 75 -7.57 21.54 8.50
C ARG A 75 -7.43 22.39 7.25
N ASP A 76 -7.57 23.70 7.37
CA ASP A 76 -7.44 24.62 6.22
C ASP A 76 -6.01 24.64 5.68
N ARG A 77 -5.02 24.53 6.58
CA ARG A 77 -3.60 24.47 6.23
C ARG A 77 -3.27 23.16 5.50
N ILE A 78 -3.77 22.03 6.00
CA ILE A 78 -3.65 20.70 5.35
C ILE A 78 -4.26 20.74 3.95
N ALA A 79 -5.49 21.25 3.83
CA ALA A 79 -6.17 21.34 2.55
C ALA A 79 -5.46 22.30 1.57
N ALA A 80 -4.89 23.40 2.07
CA ALA A 80 -4.10 24.33 1.26
C ALA A 80 -2.82 23.68 0.72
N LEU A 81 -2.12 22.87 1.53
CA LEU A 81 -0.93 22.12 1.09
C LEU A 81 -1.27 21.09 0.00
N ALA A 82 -2.35 20.33 0.18
CA ALA A 82 -2.82 19.37 -0.80
C ALA A 82 -3.16 20.06 -2.14
N ARG A 83 -3.95 21.15 -2.10
CA ARG A 83 -4.31 21.94 -3.30
C ARG A 83 -3.09 22.55 -3.98
N ALA A 84 -2.14 23.07 -3.21
CA ALA A 84 -0.92 23.67 -3.76
C ALA A 84 -0.05 22.62 -4.48
N THR A 85 -0.02 21.39 -3.98
CA THR A 85 0.69 20.26 -4.61
C THR A 85 -0.03 19.82 -5.89
N GLN A 86 -1.35 19.61 -5.82
CA GLN A 86 -2.17 19.28 -6.98
C GLN A 86 -2.04 20.32 -8.11
N ALA A 87 -2.02 21.62 -7.78
CA ALA A 87 -1.84 22.67 -8.77
C ALA A 87 -0.47 22.63 -9.45
N ARG A 88 0.60 22.34 -8.69
CA ARG A 88 1.97 22.26 -9.19
C ARG A 88 2.20 21.06 -10.11
N PHE A 89 1.56 19.93 -9.80
CA PHE A 89 1.69 18.69 -10.55
C PHE A 89 0.42 18.35 -11.35
N ALA A 90 -0.35 19.37 -11.75
CA ALA A 90 -1.64 19.18 -12.40
C ALA A 90 -1.56 18.31 -13.66
N ALA A 91 -0.45 18.32 -14.40
CA ALA A 91 -0.25 17.47 -15.57
C ALA A 91 -0.32 15.96 -15.26
N HIS A 92 -0.05 15.57 -14.01
CA HIS A 92 0.02 14.17 -13.57
C HIS A 92 -1.05 13.81 -12.53
N MET A 93 -1.75 14.80 -11.96
CA MET A 93 -2.74 14.60 -10.90
C MET A 93 -4.17 15.00 -11.31
N ASP A 94 -4.34 15.77 -12.38
CA ASP A 94 -5.66 16.17 -12.87
C ASP A 94 -6.23 15.08 -13.79
N PRO A 95 -7.37 14.45 -13.44
CA PRO A 95 -8.01 13.42 -14.27
C PRO A 95 -8.45 13.94 -15.64
N ARG A 96 -8.54 15.27 -15.84
CA ARG A 96 -8.83 15.88 -17.14
C ARG A 96 -7.62 15.95 -18.06
N LYS A 97 -6.41 15.81 -17.51
CA LYS A 97 -5.13 15.96 -18.22
C LYS A 97 -4.33 14.65 -18.27
N CYS A 98 -4.62 13.73 -17.36
CA CYS A 98 -4.00 12.43 -17.27
C CYS A 98 -5.12 11.38 -17.13
N GLU A 99 -5.14 10.41 -18.03
CA GLU A 99 -6.08 9.27 -17.97
C GLU A 99 -5.93 8.47 -16.67
N HIS A 100 -4.70 8.45 -16.14
CA HIS A 100 -4.30 7.65 -15.00
C HIS A 100 -3.54 8.48 -13.96
N PRO A 101 -4.23 9.43 -13.30
CA PRO A 101 -3.58 10.42 -12.45
C PRO A 101 -3.03 9.81 -11.15
N ILE A 102 -1.98 10.45 -10.62
CA ILE A 102 -1.54 10.22 -9.24
C ILE A 102 -2.51 10.91 -8.29
N VAL A 103 -3.02 10.14 -7.33
CA VAL A 103 -3.98 10.60 -6.33
C VAL A 103 -3.25 10.95 -5.04
N LEU A 104 -3.45 12.17 -4.53
CA LEU A 104 -2.99 12.59 -3.20
C LEU A 104 -4.20 12.71 -2.28
N THR A 105 -4.22 11.87 -1.25
CA THR A 105 -5.22 11.91 -0.17
C THR A 105 -4.52 12.35 1.10
N MET A 106 -4.93 13.52 1.62
CA MET A 106 -4.46 14.04 2.90
C MET A 106 -5.66 14.29 3.80
N ARG A 107 -5.62 13.76 5.01
CA ARG A 107 -6.69 13.95 6.00
C ARG A 107 -6.15 14.12 7.41
N PRO A 108 -6.88 14.84 8.27
CA PRO A 108 -6.54 14.89 9.69
C PRO A 108 -6.74 13.51 10.34
N SER A 109 -5.99 13.26 11.42
CA SER A 109 -6.26 12.15 12.33
C SER A 109 -7.66 12.29 12.94
N THR A 110 -8.43 11.20 12.97
CA THR A 110 -9.82 11.20 13.44
C THR A 110 -10.02 10.49 14.78
N CYS A 111 -9.06 9.69 15.22
CA CYS A 111 -9.14 8.95 16.49
C CYS A 111 -7.78 8.84 17.19
N SER A 112 -7.80 8.38 18.44
CA SER A 112 -6.60 8.23 19.28
C SER A 112 -5.56 7.27 18.70
N VAL A 113 -6.00 6.20 18.01
CA VAL A 113 -5.07 5.26 17.35
C VAL A 113 -4.35 5.92 16.19
N GLU A 114 -5.01 6.82 15.46
CA GLU A 114 -4.33 7.59 14.42
C GLU A 114 -3.35 8.59 15.02
N THR A 115 -3.68 9.22 16.15
CA THR A 115 -2.72 10.06 16.90
C THR A 115 -1.51 9.24 17.36
N GLN A 116 -1.72 7.99 17.82
CA GLN A 116 -0.64 7.07 18.19
C GLN A 116 0.21 6.69 16.97
N LEU A 117 -0.41 6.39 15.82
CA LEU A 117 0.28 6.16 14.55
C LEU A 117 1.22 7.31 14.17
N LEU A 118 0.82 8.56 14.38
CA LEU A 118 1.69 9.72 14.10
C LEU A 118 2.94 9.74 14.99
N ALA A 119 2.82 9.30 16.25
CA ALA A 119 3.93 9.24 17.20
C ALA A 119 4.85 8.04 16.96
N GLU A 120 4.30 6.92 16.51
CA GLU A 120 5.00 5.65 16.29
C GLU A 120 5.45 5.45 14.83
N ALA A 121 5.25 6.45 13.97
CA ALA A 121 5.63 6.38 12.57
C ALA A 121 7.14 6.13 12.40
N ILE A 122 7.47 5.18 11.52
CA ILE A 122 8.83 4.77 11.22
C ILE A 122 9.46 5.83 10.32
N THR A 123 10.54 6.46 10.80
CA THR A 123 11.31 7.40 9.97
C THR A 123 12.32 6.62 9.14
N CYS A 124 12.22 6.70 7.82
CA CYS A 124 13.13 6.02 6.90
C CYS A 124 13.38 6.83 5.61
N PRO A 125 14.51 6.60 4.93
CA PRO A 125 14.77 7.20 3.63
C PRO A 125 13.83 6.60 2.57
N TRP A 126 13.04 7.45 1.92
CA TRP A 126 12.07 7.07 0.91
C TRP A 126 12.01 8.11 -0.22
N PHE A 127 12.14 7.67 -1.47
CA PHE A 127 12.17 8.55 -2.65
C PHE A 127 13.15 9.73 -2.53
N GLY A 128 14.26 9.54 -1.79
CA GLY A 128 15.29 10.56 -1.56
C GLY A 128 15.02 11.56 -0.44
N VAL A 129 13.99 11.37 0.39
CA VAL A 129 13.70 12.19 1.60
C VAL A 129 13.55 11.31 2.84
N GLN A 130 13.73 11.88 4.03
CA GLN A 130 13.36 11.19 5.28
C GLN A 130 11.85 11.30 5.46
N ALA A 131 11.14 10.20 5.30
CA ALA A 131 9.69 10.16 5.41
C ALA A 131 9.27 9.37 6.64
N ARG A 132 8.11 9.73 7.20
CA ARG A 132 7.46 9.02 8.31
C ARG A 132 6.40 8.08 7.73
N LEU A 133 6.64 6.77 7.76
CA LEU A 133 5.74 5.74 7.22
C LEU A 133 5.07 4.98 8.37
N ALA A 134 3.82 4.56 8.16
CA ALA A 134 3.12 3.73 9.14
C ALA A 134 3.74 2.34 9.26
N SER A 135 3.76 1.80 10.49
CA SER A 135 4.13 0.40 10.76
C SER A 135 3.11 -0.58 10.20
N ALA A 136 3.51 -1.83 10.03
CA ALA A 136 2.65 -2.92 9.58
C ALA A 136 1.39 -3.10 10.46
N GLU A 137 1.52 -2.95 11.79
CA GLU A 137 0.42 -3.07 12.75
C GLU A 137 -0.66 -2.00 12.52
N HIS A 138 -0.25 -0.74 12.42
CA HIS A 138 -1.17 0.36 12.14
C HIS A 138 -1.78 0.29 10.75
N LEU A 139 -1.06 -0.19 9.73
CA LEU A 139 -1.62 -0.44 8.40
C LEU A 139 -2.69 -1.51 8.44
N LEU A 140 -2.43 -2.64 9.13
CA LEU A 140 -3.42 -3.70 9.28
C LEU A 140 -4.63 -3.23 10.09
N TRP A 141 -4.41 -2.47 11.17
CA TRP A 141 -5.48 -1.84 11.92
C TRP A 141 -6.33 -0.93 11.02
N LEU A 142 -5.71 -0.06 10.22
CA LEU A 142 -6.40 0.90 9.35
C LEU A 142 -7.32 0.19 8.35
N TRP A 143 -6.86 -0.89 7.72
CA TRP A 143 -7.63 -1.67 6.76
C TRP A 143 -8.70 -2.55 7.40
N CYS A 144 -8.50 -2.96 8.65
CA CYS A 144 -9.55 -3.62 9.42
C CYS A 144 -10.60 -2.61 9.90
N HIS A 145 -10.21 -1.39 10.24
CA HIS A 145 -11.09 -0.36 10.77
C HIS A 145 -11.94 0.30 9.67
N ASN A 146 -11.36 0.59 8.50
CA ASN A 146 -12.03 1.20 7.37
C ASN A 146 -12.31 0.20 6.25
N GLU A 147 -13.43 0.33 5.56
CA GLU A 147 -13.73 -0.48 4.38
C GLU A 147 -13.13 0.16 3.13
N GLY A 148 -12.57 -0.67 2.25
CA GLY A 148 -11.95 -0.24 1.01
C GLY A 148 -11.69 -1.42 0.07
N PRO A 149 -11.70 -1.22 -1.26
CA PRO A 149 -11.72 -2.30 -2.24
C PRO A 149 -10.50 -3.24 -2.15
N ASP A 150 -9.33 -2.70 -1.79
CA ASP A 150 -8.10 -3.49 -1.70
C ASP A 150 -7.69 -3.86 -0.27
N HIS A 151 -8.47 -3.42 0.73
CA HIS A 151 -8.09 -3.56 2.15
C HIS A 151 -7.95 -5.03 2.56
N ALA A 152 -8.89 -5.89 2.16
CA ALA A 152 -8.85 -7.31 2.49
C ALA A 152 -7.62 -8.01 1.89
N MET A 153 -7.32 -7.72 0.61
CA MET A 153 -6.16 -8.28 -0.08
C MET A 153 -4.84 -7.81 0.55
N ASN A 154 -4.73 -6.51 0.85
CA ASN A 154 -3.52 -5.94 1.44
C ASN A 154 -3.31 -6.41 2.90
N ALA A 155 -4.40 -6.52 3.67
CA ALA A 155 -4.38 -7.08 5.01
C ALA A 155 -3.91 -8.55 5.01
N SER A 156 -4.45 -9.37 4.11
CA SER A 156 -4.03 -10.75 3.94
C SER A 156 -2.54 -10.84 3.56
N ALA A 157 -2.08 -10.00 2.62
CA ALA A 157 -0.66 -9.95 2.23
C ALA A 157 0.26 -9.66 3.41
N LEU A 158 -0.02 -8.61 4.20
CA LEU A 158 0.76 -8.28 5.40
C LEU A 158 0.84 -9.44 6.41
N ILE A 159 -0.27 -10.16 6.61
CA ILE A 159 -0.31 -11.30 7.53
C ILE A 159 0.54 -12.46 6.99
N VAL A 160 0.48 -12.73 5.67
CA VAL A 160 1.31 -13.75 5.01
C VAL A 160 2.80 -13.42 5.10
N GLY A 161 3.17 -12.14 4.99
CA GLY A 161 4.55 -11.68 5.15
C GLY A 161 5.16 -11.93 6.53
N GLY A 162 4.33 -12.19 7.55
CA GLY A 162 4.77 -12.50 8.91
C GLY A 162 5.40 -11.31 9.63
N THR A 163 5.17 -10.09 9.16
CA THR A 163 5.75 -8.86 9.71
C THR A 163 4.90 -8.22 10.80
N VAL A 164 3.65 -8.66 10.98
CA VAL A 164 2.67 -8.05 11.88
C VAL A 164 2.51 -8.84 13.18
N ASP A 165 2.57 -8.15 14.32
CA ASP A 165 2.06 -8.69 15.58
C ASP A 165 0.52 -8.57 15.67
N LEU A 166 -0.17 -9.68 15.41
CA LEU A 166 -1.63 -9.78 15.48
C LEU A 166 -2.21 -9.49 16.88
N TYR A 167 -1.44 -9.69 17.95
CA TYR A 167 -1.89 -9.37 19.30
C TYR A 167 -1.99 -7.86 19.49
N SER A 168 -0.95 -7.14 19.06
CA SER A 168 -0.93 -5.67 19.04
C SER A 168 -2.08 -5.11 18.20
N VAL A 169 -2.34 -5.64 17.00
CA VAL A 169 -3.46 -5.18 16.16
C VAL A 169 -4.82 -5.42 16.81
N ARG A 170 -5.04 -6.57 17.47
CA ARG A 170 -6.26 -6.80 18.25
C ARG A 170 -6.41 -5.80 19.39
N SER A 171 -5.31 -5.44 20.05
CA SER A 171 -5.32 -4.43 21.11
C SER A 171 -5.74 -3.07 20.55
N LEU A 172 -5.17 -2.65 19.42
CA LEU A 172 -5.55 -1.41 18.74
C LEU A 172 -7.02 -1.41 18.34
N LEU A 173 -7.53 -2.48 17.72
CA LEU A 173 -8.94 -2.56 17.31
C LEU A 173 -9.90 -2.42 18.49
N ARG A 174 -9.59 -3.02 19.64
CA ARG A 174 -10.42 -2.88 20.85
C ARG A 174 -10.57 -1.45 21.35
N THR A 175 -9.60 -0.58 21.07
CA THR A 175 -9.68 0.83 21.46
C THR A 175 -10.64 1.64 20.59
N THR A 176 -10.94 1.15 19.38
CA THR A 176 -11.71 1.87 18.34
C THR A 176 -12.91 1.09 17.82
N ASP A 177 -13.15 -0.13 18.32
CA ASP A 177 -14.23 -0.99 17.84
C ASP A 177 -15.59 -0.36 18.10
N ASP A 178 -16.45 -0.49 17.10
CA ASP A 178 -17.87 -0.23 17.23
C ASP A 178 -18.57 -1.38 17.96
N MET A 179 -19.84 -1.19 18.32
CA MET A 179 -20.65 -2.24 18.96
C MET A 179 -20.77 -3.52 18.12
N GLU A 180 -20.51 -3.44 16.81
CA GLU A 180 -20.61 -4.57 15.89
C GLU A 180 -19.29 -5.36 15.78
N GLU A 181 -18.22 -4.90 16.46
CA GLU A 181 -16.86 -5.44 16.35
C GLU A 181 -16.43 -5.62 14.89
N SER A 182 -16.86 -4.70 14.02
CA SER A 182 -16.72 -4.85 12.57
C SER A 182 -15.24 -4.94 12.17
N GLY A 183 -14.36 -4.28 12.92
CA GLY A 183 -12.91 -4.35 12.77
C GLY A 183 -12.33 -5.71 13.14
N GLN A 184 -12.74 -6.30 14.26
CA GLN A 184 -12.28 -7.66 14.62
C GLN A 184 -12.79 -8.71 13.65
N ARG A 185 -14.02 -8.57 13.15
CA ARG A 185 -14.55 -9.49 12.15
C ARG A 185 -13.69 -9.44 10.88
N ARG A 186 -13.34 -8.24 10.40
CA ARG A 186 -12.45 -8.05 9.25
C ARG A 186 -11.05 -8.63 9.49
N LEU A 187 -10.49 -8.45 10.69
CA LEU A 187 -9.21 -9.08 11.05
C LEU A 187 -9.30 -10.62 11.00
N ARG A 188 -10.36 -11.22 11.55
CA ARG A 188 -10.56 -12.68 11.52
C ARG A 188 -10.68 -13.20 10.08
N LEU A 189 -11.35 -12.46 9.20
CA LEU A 189 -11.45 -12.79 7.77
C LEU A 189 -10.07 -12.71 7.09
N ALA A 190 -9.32 -11.62 7.29
CA ALA A 190 -7.99 -11.46 6.71
C ALA A 190 -7.01 -12.56 7.15
N ILE A 191 -7.07 -13.00 8.42
CA ILE A 191 -6.32 -14.16 8.91
C ILE A 191 -6.74 -15.44 8.18
N GLY A 192 -8.05 -15.66 8.03
CA GLY A 192 -8.59 -16.80 7.28
C GLY A 192 -8.08 -16.84 5.84
N ASP A 193 -8.15 -15.71 5.14
CA ASP A 193 -7.67 -15.56 3.77
C ASP A 193 -6.17 -15.78 3.65
N ALA A 194 -5.38 -15.26 4.60
CA ALA A 194 -3.93 -15.49 4.64
C ALA A 194 -3.59 -16.99 4.79
N VAL A 195 -4.29 -17.70 5.69
CA VAL A 195 -4.12 -19.15 5.88
C VAL A 195 -4.52 -19.92 4.62
N LEU A 196 -5.63 -19.56 3.97
CA LEU A 196 -6.08 -20.18 2.72
C LEU A 196 -5.11 -19.91 1.56
N SER A 197 -4.52 -18.72 1.51
CA SER A 197 -3.52 -18.34 0.50
C SER A 197 -2.23 -19.14 0.66
N VAL A 198 -1.74 -19.31 1.89
CA VAL A 198 -0.54 -20.13 2.16
C VAL A 198 -0.80 -21.60 1.87
N THR A 199 -1.95 -22.14 2.30
CA THR A 199 -2.30 -23.55 2.07
C THR A 199 -2.57 -23.87 0.60
N SER A 200 -3.19 -22.95 -0.15
CA SER A 200 -3.35 -23.08 -1.61
C SER A 200 -2.02 -22.95 -2.35
N SER A 201 -1.13 -22.05 -1.92
CA SER A 201 0.22 -21.93 -2.49
C SER A 201 1.06 -23.18 -2.25
N PHE A 202 0.99 -23.76 -1.05
CA PHE A 202 1.62 -25.04 -0.73
C PHE A 202 1.00 -26.20 -1.55
N SER A 203 -0.32 -26.25 -1.66
CA SER A 203 -1.03 -27.28 -2.43
C SER A 203 -0.70 -27.18 -3.92
N ARG A 204 -0.62 -25.97 -4.48
CA ARG A 204 -0.19 -25.70 -5.85
C ARG A 204 1.27 -26.11 -6.05
N PHE A 205 2.16 -25.75 -5.14
CA PHE A 205 3.57 -26.16 -5.18
C PHE A 205 3.71 -27.69 -5.13
N MET A 206 2.95 -28.36 -4.26
CA MET A 206 2.95 -29.83 -4.17
C MET A 206 2.30 -30.48 -5.39
N ALA A 207 1.24 -29.89 -5.94
CA ALA A 207 0.62 -30.34 -7.18
C ALA A 207 1.57 -30.17 -8.38
N GLU A 208 2.30 -29.06 -8.46
CA GLU A 208 3.29 -28.84 -9.51
C GLU A 208 4.50 -29.77 -9.35
N ARG A 209 4.94 -30.03 -8.12
CA ARG A 209 5.97 -31.03 -7.84
C ARG A 209 5.51 -32.44 -8.23
N ARG A 210 4.25 -32.81 -7.96
CA ARG A 210 3.66 -34.08 -8.43
C ARG A 210 3.57 -34.12 -9.95
N ALA A 211 3.13 -33.03 -10.58
CA ALA A 211 3.04 -32.94 -12.02
C ALA A 211 4.42 -33.09 -12.67
N ARG A 212 5.49 -32.52 -12.11
CA ARG A 212 6.88 -32.72 -12.58
C ARG A 212 7.39 -34.17 -12.50
N LEU A 213 6.73 -35.03 -11.72
CA LEU A 213 7.04 -36.46 -11.66
C LEU A 213 6.32 -37.27 -12.76
N ASP A 214 5.37 -36.65 -13.49
CA ASP A 214 4.74 -37.25 -14.66
C ASP A 214 5.74 -37.25 -15.85
N PRO A 215 6.03 -38.41 -16.47
CA PRO A 215 6.88 -38.51 -17.66
C PRO A 215 6.44 -37.64 -18.85
N HIS A 216 5.16 -37.21 -18.89
CA HIS A 216 4.58 -36.38 -19.94
C HIS A 216 4.40 -34.91 -19.51
N TYR A 217 4.99 -34.50 -18.40
CA TYR A 217 4.86 -33.14 -17.90
C TYR A 217 5.50 -32.10 -18.83
N VAL A 218 4.70 -31.13 -19.23
CA VAL A 218 5.15 -29.94 -19.95
C VAL A 218 4.95 -28.74 -19.02
N PRO A 219 6.03 -28.02 -18.64
CA PRO A 219 5.94 -26.84 -17.79
C PRO A 219 4.97 -25.78 -18.35
N LEU A 220 4.23 -25.11 -17.47
CA LEU A 220 3.20 -24.11 -17.84
C LEU A 220 3.74 -22.99 -18.74
N TRP A 221 4.96 -22.48 -18.48
CA TRP A 221 5.58 -21.45 -19.32
C TRP A 221 5.83 -21.91 -20.76
N ARG A 222 6.06 -23.21 -20.97
CA ARG A 222 6.26 -23.80 -22.31
C ARG A 222 4.92 -24.04 -23.02
N ARG A 223 3.83 -24.28 -22.28
CA ARG A 223 2.47 -24.34 -22.84
C ARG A 223 1.99 -22.96 -23.28
N LEU A 224 2.20 -21.94 -22.46
CA LEU A 224 1.85 -20.55 -22.78
C LEU A 224 2.61 -20.03 -24.00
N GLN A 225 3.89 -20.39 -24.17
CA GLN A 225 4.63 -20.07 -25.40
C GLN A 225 4.09 -20.79 -26.64
N ALA A 226 3.64 -22.04 -26.51
CA ALA A 226 3.06 -22.80 -27.61
C ALA A 226 1.64 -22.34 -27.98
N GLU A 227 0.90 -21.78 -27.03
CA GLU A 227 -0.43 -21.18 -27.26
C GLU A 227 -0.30 -19.78 -27.88
N ALA A 228 0.61 -18.93 -27.38
CA ALA A 228 0.91 -17.63 -27.96
C ALA A 228 1.53 -17.71 -29.37
N ALA A 229 2.24 -18.80 -29.69
CA ALA A 229 2.73 -19.08 -31.04
C ALA A 229 1.63 -19.56 -32.00
N LYS A 230 0.51 -20.10 -31.49
CA LYS A 230 -0.63 -20.55 -32.30
C LYS A 230 -1.68 -19.46 -32.56
N GLU A 231 -1.67 -18.38 -31.79
CA GLU A 231 -2.51 -17.19 -32.03
C GLU A 231 -1.89 -16.21 -33.04
N ASN A 232 -0.62 -16.42 -33.43
CA ASN A 232 0.13 -15.59 -34.38
C ASN A 232 0.34 -16.25 -35.76
N ASP A 233 -0.30 -17.39 -36.01
CA ASP A 233 -0.39 -18.10 -37.31
C ASP A 233 -1.86 -18.14 -37.77
#